data_AF-A0A5C7Q172-F1
#
_entry.id   AF-A0A5C7Q172-F1
#
_cell.length_a   1.000
_cell.length_b   1.000
_cell.length_c   1.000
_cell.angle_alpha   90.00
_cell.angle_beta   90.00
_cell.angle_gamma   90.00
#
_symmetry.space_group_name_H-M   'P 1'
#
loop_
_entity.id
_entity.type
_entity.pdbx_description
1 polymer ?
#
loop_
_entity_poly.entity_id
_entity_poly.type
_entity_poly.pdbx_seq_one_letter_code
_entity_poly.pdbx_strand_id
1 'polypeptide(L)'
;MILWIDRETYCDLDLKVVGTYRYAERAEDLLVAYAIDDGPAAVWDCTLEEIPDDLFRAMGEADEVWAHNAQFDKAVHNGPRQSHLPRIPLPRWRCTMALALSHALPGSLEELCMVLDVPEDQAKLREGKKLIRLFTMPQPANRKVQRPNRETHPEEWDRFKAYAANDIVAMRECYRRIPRFNWDATAVAEWHCDQRINERGFHVDRMLTEAGIRAAETEKARIAARFRELTMGVVDRPSQRDQFLAYLNDWHGLGIDNTRSDTFLQLLKDPNLSPVCAELLQLSIAANKTSTAKYAALDPAIQDDDRFRGALQFAAASRTRRWGGRLFQPQNLPSRGLPPAYMVDVYIEALKAGNHDLFF
;
A
#
# COMPACT_ATOMS: atom_id res chain seq x y z
N MET A 1 -22.43 -23.69 4.75
CA MET A 1 -20.99 -23.97 4.86
C MET A 1 -20.21 -22.67 4.77
N ILE A 2 -19.35 -22.41 5.74
CA ILE A 2 -18.41 -21.30 5.78
C ILE A 2 -16.99 -21.84 5.55
N LEU A 3 -16.25 -21.27 4.60
CA LEU A 3 -14.83 -21.51 4.44
C LEU A 3 -14.04 -20.35 5.05
N TRP A 4 -13.21 -20.63 6.03
CA TRP A 4 -12.19 -19.71 6.53
C TRP A 4 -10.91 -19.96 5.76
N ILE A 5 -10.25 -18.91 5.26
CA ILE A 5 -9.03 -19.05 4.48
C ILE A 5 -8.05 -17.91 4.79
N ASP A 6 -6.77 -18.25 4.76
CA ASP A 6 -5.64 -17.33 4.84
C ASP A 6 -4.52 -17.88 3.96
N ARG A 7 -3.82 -16.99 3.24
CA ARG A 7 -2.82 -17.37 2.25
C ARG A 7 -1.47 -16.77 2.57
N GLU A 8 -0.49 -17.66 2.64
CA GLU A 8 0.91 -17.28 2.70
C GLU A 8 1.54 -17.46 1.31
N THR A 9 1.97 -16.37 0.70
CA THR A 9 2.40 -16.36 -0.71
C THR A 9 3.80 -15.82 -0.88
N TYR A 10 4.57 -16.34 -1.82
CA TYR A 10 5.83 -15.76 -2.26
C TYR A 10 5.62 -14.88 -3.50
N CYS A 11 6.31 -13.73 -3.54
CA CYS A 11 6.47 -12.96 -4.77
C CYS A 11 7.84 -12.27 -4.77
N ASP A 12 8.44 -12.13 -5.93
CA ASP A 12 9.67 -11.35 -6.12
C ASP A 12 9.44 -9.84 -6.09
N LEU A 13 8.18 -9.39 -6.24
CA LEU A 13 7.77 -7.99 -6.12
C LEU A 13 7.45 -7.62 -4.67
N ASP A 14 7.90 -6.44 -4.22
CA ASP A 14 7.52 -5.92 -2.91
C ASP A 14 6.07 -5.43 -2.92
N LEU A 15 5.21 -6.12 -2.16
CA LEU A 15 3.79 -5.80 -2.00
C LEU A 15 3.52 -4.33 -1.63
N LYS A 16 4.39 -3.70 -0.83
CA LYS A 16 4.22 -2.30 -0.43
C LYS A 16 4.51 -1.32 -1.56
N VAL A 17 5.29 -1.74 -2.55
CA VAL A 17 5.69 -0.94 -3.70
C VAL A 17 4.69 -1.13 -4.84
N VAL A 18 4.34 -2.38 -5.17
CA VAL A 18 3.52 -2.69 -6.34
C VAL A 18 2.02 -2.78 -6.02
N GLY A 19 1.65 -2.88 -4.74
CA GLY A 19 0.28 -3.07 -4.31
C GLY A 19 -0.28 -4.48 -4.59
N THR A 20 -1.46 -4.75 -4.04
CA THR A 20 -2.06 -6.10 -4.00
C THR A 20 -2.28 -6.73 -5.38
N TYR A 21 -2.79 -5.96 -6.35
CA TYR A 21 -3.22 -6.55 -7.61
C TYR A 21 -2.04 -6.89 -8.53
N ARG A 22 -1.03 -6.01 -8.61
CA ARG A 22 0.22 -6.30 -9.33
C ARG A 22 1.01 -7.43 -8.66
N TYR A 23 1.00 -7.48 -7.33
CA TYR A 23 1.58 -8.60 -6.58
C TYR A 23 0.88 -9.92 -6.93
N ALA A 24 -0.45 -9.95 -6.94
CA ALA A 24 -1.26 -11.15 -7.19
C ALA A 24 -1.03 -11.77 -8.58
N GLU A 25 -0.65 -10.98 -9.58
CA GLU A 25 -0.30 -11.50 -10.92
C GLU A 25 0.91 -12.45 -10.90
N ARG A 26 1.79 -12.31 -9.90
CA ARG A 26 3.03 -13.08 -9.78
C ARG A 26 3.13 -13.90 -8.49
N ALA A 27 2.11 -13.84 -7.63
CA ALA A 27 2.10 -14.52 -6.33
C ALA A 27 2.01 -16.05 -6.49
N GLU A 28 2.89 -16.76 -5.79
CA GLU A 28 2.90 -18.21 -5.66
C GLU A 28 2.38 -18.57 -4.26
N ASP A 29 1.35 -19.42 -4.17
CA ASP A 29 0.93 -19.93 -2.86
C ASP A 29 2.05 -20.82 -2.29
N LEU A 30 2.42 -20.56 -1.04
CA LEU A 30 3.28 -21.43 -0.26
C LEU A 30 2.43 -22.31 0.64
N LEU A 31 1.58 -21.68 1.45
CA LEU A 31 0.68 -22.35 2.37
C LEU A 31 -0.72 -21.74 2.23
N VAL A 32 -1.74 -22.59 2.29
CA VAL A 32 -3.13 -22.16 2.43
C VAL A 32 -3.66 -22.74 3.73
N ALA A 33 -3.83 -21.89 4.74
CA ALA A 33 -4.49 -22.27 5.97
C ALA A 33 -6.00 -22.12 5.80
N TYR A 34 -6.76 -23.08 6.33
CA TYR A 34 -8.21 -23.07 6.19
C TYR A 34 -8.92 -23.77 7.35
N ALA A 35 -10.21 -23.49 7.49
CA ALA A 35 -11.13 -24.29 8.29
C ALA A 35 -12.51 -24.30 7.62
N ILE A 36 -13.24 -25.41 7.76
CA ILE A 36 -14.61 -25.54 7.26
C ILE A 36 -15.56 -25.50 8.45
N ASP A 37 -16.50 -24.56 8.43
CA ASP A 37 -17.45 -24.29 9.49
C ASP A 37 -16.75 -24.16 10.86
N ASP A 38 -17.07 -25.05 11.80
CA ASP A 38 -16.47 -25.10 13.13
C ASP A 38 -15.30 -26.09 13.26
N GLY A 39 -14.92 -26.76 12.18
CA GLY A 39 -13.83 -27.74 12.14
C GLY A 39 -12.46 -27.16 12.53
N PRO A 40 -11.47 -28.03 12.79
CA PRO A 40 -10.12 -27.59 13.14
C PRO A 40 -9.47 -26.82 11.98
N ALA A 41 -8.53 -25.93 12.30
CA ALA A 41 -7.67 -25.32 11.29
C ALA A 41 -6.72 -26.37 10.72
N ALA A 42 -6.63 -26.42 9.39
CA ALA A 42 -5.71 -27.23 8.64
C ALA A 42 -4.85 -26.33 7.74
N VAL A 43 -3.73 -26.86 7.26
CA VAL A 43 -2.81 -26.15 6.35
C VAL A 43 -2.50 -27.07 5.20
N TRP A 44 -2.76 -26.60 3.98
CA TRP A 44 -2.28 -27.22 2.76
C TRP A 44 -0.90 -26.63 2.43
N ASP A 45 0.13 -27.49 2.37
CA ASP A 45 1.45 -27.11 1.88
C ASP A 45 1.48 -27.22 0.35
N CYS A 46 1.22 -26.11 -0.33
CA CYS A 46 1.14 -26.04 -1.80
C CYS A 46 2.46 -26.39 -2.49
N THR A 47 3.56 -26.48 -1.74
CA THR A 47 4.89 -26.78 -2.28
C THR A 47 5.20 -28.27 -2.31
N LEU A 48 4.41 -29.09 -1.61
CA LEU A 48 4.68 -30.51 -1.39
C LEU A 48 3.46 -31.40 -1.64
N GLU A 49 2.26 -30.92 -1.32
CA GLU A 49 1.04 -31.71 -1.24
C GLU A 49 0.08 -31.37 -2.38
N GLU A 50 -0.70 -32.36 -2.82
CA GLU A 50 -1.89 -32.09 -3.64
C GLU A 50 -2.95 -31.36 -2.80
N ILE A 51 -3.81 -30.59 -3.46
CA ILE A 51 -4.88 -29.86 -2.77
C ILE A 51 -5.82 -30.85 -2.04
N PRO A 52 -6.12 -30.63 -0.74
CA PRO A 52 -7.11 -31.43 -0.02
C PRO A 52 -8.50 -31.35 -0.67
N ASP A 53 -9.16 -32.51 -0.83
CA ASP A 53 -10.48 -32.63 -1.49
C ASP A 53 -11.55 -31.75 -0.82
N ASP A 54 -11.53 -31.67 0.51
CA ASP A 54 -12.48 -30.88 1.29
C ASP A 54 -12.28 -29.39 1.08
N LEU A 55 -11.03 -28.92 1.00
CA LEU A 55 -10.68 -27.55 0.65
C LEU A 55 -11.10 -27.23 -0.78
N PHE A 56 -10.77 -28.09 -1.76
CA PHE A 56 -11.14 -27.89 -3.17
C PHE A 56 -12.67 -27.76 -3.31
N ARG A 57 -13.41 -28.68 -2.69
CA ARG A 57 -14.87 -28.64 -2.65
C ARG A 57 -15.39 -27.38 -1.96
N ALA A 58 -14.82 -26.98 -0.82
CA ALA A 58 -15.23 -25.78 -0.10
C ALA A 58 -15.01 -24.49 -0.92
N MET A 59 -13.91 -24.39 -1.68
CA MET A 59 -13.70 -23.29 -2.62
C MET A 59 -14.83 -23.23 -3.67
N GLY A 60 -15.28 -24.37 -4.18
CA GLY A 60 -16.39 -24.45 -5.14
C GLY A 60 -17.78 -24.14 -4.54
N GLU A 61 -18.04 -24.59 -3.31
CA GLU A 61 -19.43 -24.77 -2.82
C GLU A 61 -19.78 -23.98 -1.55
N ALA A 62 -18.83 -23.41 -0.81
CA ALA A 62 -19.13 -22.69 0.44
C ALA A 62 -20.06 -21.49 0.22
N ASP A 63 -21.04 -21.28 1.09
CA ASP A 63 -21.95 -20.12 1.00
C ASP A 63 -21.19 -18.80 1.24
N GLU A 64 -20.26 -18.82 2.19
CA GLU A 64 -19.39 -17.70 2.52
C GLU A 64 -17.93 -18.12 2.63
N VAL A 65 -17.04 -17.24 2.16
CA VAL A 65 -15.58 -17.39 2.28
C VAL A 65 -15.04 -16.20 3.05
N TRP A 66 -14.48 -16.45 4.23
CA TRP A 66 -13.96 -15.45 5.14
C TRP A 66 -12.43 -15.45 5.15
N ALA A 67 -11.84 -14.27 4.97
CA ALA A 67 -10.42 -14.01 5.16
C ALA A 67 -10.21 -12.71 5.95
N HIS A 68 -9.02 -12.56 6.55
CA HIS A 68 -8.63 -11.30 7.19
C HIS A 68 -7.85 -10.45 6.19
N ASN A 69 -8.36 -9.27 5.84
CA ASN A 69 -7.92 -8.52 4.66
C ASN A 69 -8.20 -9.25 3.33
N ALA A 70 -9.43 -9.76 3.19
CA ALA A 70 -9.87 -10.58 2.05
C ALA A 70 -9.66 -9.96 0.65
N GLN A 71 -9.40 -8.65 0.53
CA GLN A 71 -8.99 -8.07 -0.75
C GLN A 71 -7.71 -8.70 -1.28
N PHE A 72 -6.75 -9.02 -0.39
CA PHE A 72 -5.50 -9.68 -0.73
C PHE A 72 -5.74 -11.13 -1.16
N ASP A 73 -6.34 -11.94 -0.28
CA ASP A 73 -6.59 -13.37 -0.54
C ASP A 73 -7.43 -13.58 -1.79
N LYS A 74 -8.45 -12.76 -2.00
CA LYS A 74 -9.28 -12.81 -3.21
C LYS A 74 -8.48 -12.46 -4.46
N ALA A 75 -7.65 -11.41 -4.41
CA ALA A 75 -6.87 -11.00 -5.58
C ALA A 75 -5.87 -12.10 -5.99
N VAL A 76 -5.21 -12.73 -5.02
CA VAL A 76 -4.33 -13.89 -5.26
C VAL A 76 -5.14 -15.10 -5.73
N HIS A 77 -6.18 -15.49 -4.99
CA HIS A 77 -6.98 -16.68 -5.28
C HIS A 77 -7.61 -16.66 -6.67
N ASN A 78 -8.13 -15.50 -7.10
CA ASN A 78 -8.71 -15.31 -8.43
C ASN A 78 -7.67 -14.83 -9.47
N GLY A 79 -6.39 -14.78 -9.09
CA GLY A 79 -5.27 -14.37 -9.92
C GLY A 79 -4.90 -15.41 -10.99
N PRO A 80 -4.02 -15.06 -11.93
CA PRO A 80 -3.66 -15.93 -13.05
C PRO A 80 -2.95 -17.22 -12.62
N ARG A 81 -2.13 -17.18 -11.56
CA ARG A 81 -1.36 -18.34 -11.07
C ARG A 81 -2.23 -19.39 -10.36
N GLN A 82 -3.35 -18.96 -9.80
CA GLN A 82 -4.33 -19.79 -9.09
C GLN A 82 -5.51 -20.20 -10.00
N SER A 83 -5.40 -20.01 -11.32
CA SER A 83 -6.47 -20.31 -12.29
C SER A 83 -6.91 -21.78 -12.35
N HIS A 84 -6.11 -22.69 -11.79
CA HIS A 84 -6.44 -24.11 -11.63
C HIS A 84 -7.37 -24.40 -10.43
N LEU A 85 -7.56 -23.43 -9.53
CA LEU A 85 -8.47 -23.54 -8.39
C LEU A 85 -9.89 -23.09 -8.79
N PRO A 86 -10.94 -23.59 -8.11
CA PRO A 86 -12.30 -23.09 -8.30
C PRO A 86 -12.37 -21.59 -7.97
N ARG A 87 -12.73 -20.75 -8.94
CA ARG A 87 -12.87 -19.31 -8.71
C ARG A 87 -13.98 -19.02 -7.69
N ILE A 88 -13.67 -18.22 -6.66
CA ILE A 88 -14.67 -17.76 -5.69
C ILE A 88 -15.21 -16.38 -6.11
N PRO A 89 -16.50 -16.26 -6.50
CA PRO A 89 -17.10 -14.99 -6.89
C PRO A 89 -17.29 -14.05 -5.70
N LEU A 90 -17.20 -12.73 -5.96
CA LEU A 90 -17.27 -11.67 -4.95
C LEU A 90 -18.43 -11.80 -3.93
N PRO A 91 -19.68 -12.14 -4.32
CA PRO A 91 -20.79 -12.23 -3.37
C PRO A 91 -20.58 -13.21 -2.21
N ARG A 92 -19.74 -14.24 -2.40
CA ARG A 92 -19.40 -15.23 -1.36
C ARG A 92 -18.34 -14.72 -0.39
N TRP A 93 -17.50 -13.78 -0.82
CA TRP A 93 -16.43 -13.26 0.05
C TRP A 93 -16.98 -12.44 1.21
N ARG A 94 -16.29 -12.54 2.34
CA ARG A 94 -16.46 -11.77 3.57
C ARG A 94 -15.08 -11.44 4.14
N CYS A 95 -15.00 -10.39 4.95
CA CYS A 95 -13.73 -9.88 5.44
C CYS A 95 -13.82 -9.51 6.92
N THR A 96 -13.05 -10.18 7.78
CA THR A 96 -13.01 -9.86 9.21
C THR A 96 -12.41 -8.48 9.48
N MET A 97 -11.47 -8.01 8.64
CA MET A 97 -10.97 -6.63 8.69
C MET A 97 -12.08 -5.62 8.36
N ALA A 98 -12.91 -5.85 7.33
CA ALA A 98 -14.00 -4.93 6.99
C ALA A 98 -15.10 -4.91 8.06
N LEU A 99 -15.39 -6.08 8.65
CA LEU A 99 -16.23 -6.21 9.84
C LEU A 99 -15.68 -5.35 10.99
N ALA A 100 -14.40 -5.48 11.33
CA ALA A 100 -13.76 -4.67 12.38
C ALA A 100 -13.83 -3.16 12.09
N LEU A 101 -13.48 -2.74 10.88
CA LEU A 101 -13.50 -1.32 10.49
C LEU A 101 -14.90 -0.71 10.54
N SER A 102 -15.95 -1.51 10.29
CA SER A 102 -17.35 -1.07 10.44
C SER A 102 -17.72 -0.70 11.89
N HIS A 103 -16.93 -1.19 12.85
CA HIS A 103 -17.06 -0.91 14.28
C HIS A 103 -15.97 0.04 14.81
N ALA A 104 -15.24 0.73 13.93
CA ALA A 104 -14.11 1.60 14.29
C ALA A 104 -12.99 0.89 15.07
N LEU A 105 -12.91 -0.45 14.95
CA LEU A 105 -11.85 -1.25 15.54
C LEU A 105 -10.58 -1.21 14.66
N PRO A 106 -9.41 -1.58 15.20
CA PRO A 106 -8.18 -1.69 14.43
C PRO A 106 -8.31 -2.63 13.24
N GLY A 107 -7.55 -2.36 12.17
CA GLY A 107 -7.61 -3.15 10.95
C GLY A 107 -6.71 -4.39 10.95
N SER A 108 -5.65 -4.42 11.78
CA SER A 108 -4.71 -5.54 11.81
C SER A 108 -5.17 -6.64 12.77
N LEU A 109 -4.95 -7.91 12.40
CA LEU A 109 -5.32 -9.06 13.24
C LEU A 109 -4.62 -9.03 14.61
N GLU A 110 -3.37 -8.58 14.66
CA GLU A 110 -2.60 -8.44 15.90
C GLU A 110 -3.25 -7.43 16.86
N GLU A 111 -3.57 -6.23 16.37
CA GLU A 111 -4.22 -5.20 17.19
C GLU A 111 -5.65 -5.62 17.56
N LEU A 112 -6.36 -6.34 16.70
CA LEU A 112 -7.67 -6.89 17.01
C LEU A 112 -7.62 -7.91 18.12
N CYS A 113 -6.66 -8.85 18.09
CA CYS A 113 -6.48 -9.81 19.17
C CYS A 113 -6.25 -9.10 20.50
N MET A 114 -5.43 -8.04 20.51
CA MET A 114 -5.15 -7.25 21.70
C MET A 114 -6.39 -6.50 22.22
N VAL A 115 -7.14 -5.82 21.35
CA VAL A 115 -8.30 -5.01 21.78
C VAL A 115 -9.50 -5.87 22.18
N LEU A 116 -9.66 -7.05 21.58
CA LEU A 116 -10.74 -7.98 21.87
C LEU A 116 -10.38 -8.99 22.98
N ASP A 117 -9.21 -8.86 23.59
CA ASP A 117 -8.72 -9.73 24.66
C ASP A 117 -8.76 -11.22 24.27
N VAL A 118 -8.27 -11.52 23.06
CA VAL A 118 -8.15 -12.88 22.54
C VAL A 118 -7.12 -13.65 23.39
N PRO A 119 -7.44 -14.87 23.87
CA PRO A 119 -6.53 -15.67 24.68
C PRO A 119 -5.15 -15.83 24.03
N GLU A 120 -4.07 -15.80 24.81
CA GLU A 120 -2.70 -15.83 24.28
C GLU A 120 -2.40 -17.08 23.45
N ASP A 121 -3.00 -18.21 23.78
CA ASP A 121 -2.89 -19.49 23.05
C ASP A 121 -3.59 -19.48 21.69
N GLN A 122 -4.46 -18.48 21.44
CA GLN A 122 -5.19 -18.27 20.20
C GLN A 122 -4.79 -16.96 19.51
N ALA A 123 -3.98 -16.14 20.16
CA ALA A 123 -3.54 -14.86 19.64
C ALA A 123 -2.45 -15.06 18.58
N LYS A 124 -2.32 -14.07 17.70
CA LYS A 124 -1.29 -14.07 16.64
C LYS A 124 0.12 -14.14 17.22
N LEU A 125 0.90 -15.14 16.81
CA LEU A 125 2.28 -15.33 17.31
C LEU A 125 3.21 -14.20 16.85
N ARG A 126 3.90 -13.55 17.80
CA ARG A 126 4.85 -12.44 17.54
C ARG A 126 5.98 -12.81 16.59
N GLU A 127 6.37 -14.08 16.56
CA GLU A 127 7.46 -14.58 15.71
C GLU A 127 7.07 -14.69 14.23
N GLY A 128 5.77 -14.69 13.92
CA GLY A 128 5.26 -14.83 12.55
C GLY A 128 5.79 -13.77 11.58
N LYS A 129 5.99 -12.52 12.04
CA LYS A 129 6.59 -11.45 11.21
C LYS A 129 7.97 -11.80 10.67
N LYS A 130 8.76 -12.58 11.42
CA LYS A 130 10.09 -13.03 10.97
C LYS A 130 9.96 -14.13 9.93
N LEU A 131 9.04 -15.08 10.13
CA LEU A 131 8.79 -16.18 9.21
C LEU A 131 8.20 -15.71 7.88
N ILE A 132 7.22 -14.79 7.92
CA ILE A 132 6.69 -14.13 6.72
C ILE A 132 7.85 -13.50 5.93
N ARG A 133 8.66 -12.64 6.57
CA ARG A 133 9.81 -12.01 5.90
C ARG A 133 10.83 -13.00 5.36
N LEU A 134 10.96 -14.18 5.98
CA LEU A 134 11.90 -15.20 5.57
C LEU A 134 11.43 -15.93 4.30
N PHE A 135 10.15 -16.30 4.24
CA PHE A 135 9.61 -17.17 3.19
C PHE A 135 8.85 -16.45 2.08
N THR A 136 8.22 -15.30 2.33
CA THR A 136 7.28 -14.66 1.39
C THR A 136 7.91 -13.62 0.45
N MET A 137 9.20 -13.32 0.62
CA MET A 137 9.93 -12.35 -0.18
C MET A 137 11.39 -12.73 -0.40
N PRO A 138 12.04 -12.24 -1.48
CA PRO A 138 13.45 -12.48 -1.73
C PRO A 138 14.32 -11.99 -0.58
N GLN A 139 15.28 -12.81 -0.16
CA GLN A 139 16.31 -12.38 0.78
C GLN A 139 17.36 -11.50 0.09
N PRO A 140 18.02 -10.59 0.82
CA PRO A 140 19.06 -9.74 0.27
C PRO A 140 20.14 -10.52 -0.50
N ALA A 141 20.65 -9.94 -1.58
CA ALA A 141 21.59 -10.62 -2.50
C ALA A 141 22.90 -11.12 -1.84
N ASN A 142 23.25 -10.57 -0.67
CA ASN A 142 24.40 -11.01 0.12
C ASN A 142 24.15 -12.27 0.96
N ARG A 143 22.92 -12.81 0.99
CA ARG A 143 22.59 -14.07 1.65
C ARG A 143 22.87 -15.26 0.72
N LYS A 144 23.40 -16.35 1.29
CA LYS A 144 23.67 -17.60 0.56
C LYS A 144 22.40 -18.22 -0.01
N VAL A 145 21.31 -18.19 0.75
CA VAL A 145 20.00 -18.66 0.33
C VAL A 145 19.10 -17.45 0.12
N GLN A 146 18.80 -17.14 -1.14
CA GLN A 146 17.97 -15.99 -1.51
C GLN A 146 16.47 -16.29 -1.43
N ARG A 147 16.10 -17.57 -1.54
CA ARG A 147 14.72 -18.05 -1.38
C ARG A 147 14.69 -19.23 -0.41
N PRO A 148 14.61 -18.96 0.91
CA PRO A 148 14.34 -19.97 1.92
C PRO A 148 13.06 -20.76 1.58
N ASN A 149 13.06 -22.04 1.90
CA ASN A 149 11.97 -22.98 1.64
C ASN A 149 12.00 -24.13 2.65
N ARG A 150 11.04 -25.05 2.56
CA ARG A 150 10.95 -26.24 3.41
C ARG A 150 12.22 -27.11 3.47
N GLU A 151 13.01 -27.15 2.39
CA GLU A 151 14.19 -28.01 2.29
C GLU A 151 15.42 -27.35 2.94
N THR A 152 15.53 -26.04 2.81
CA THR A 152 16.66 -25.26 3.34
C THR A 152 16.46 -24.84 4.80
N HIS A 153 15.20 -24.69 5.25
CA HIS A 153 14.83 -24.22 6.59
C HIS A 153 13.61 -25.02 7.12
N PRO A 154 13.73 -26.34 7.33
CA PRO A 154 12.61 -27.20 7.68
C PRO A 154 11.96 -26.85 9.03
N GLU A 155 12.75 -26.53 10.05
CA GLU A 155 12.23 -26.17 11.38
C GLU A 155 11.45 -24.85 11.35
N GLU A 156 11.97 -23.84 10.65
CA GLU A 156 11.24 -22.58 10.44
C GLU A 156 10.00 -22.78 9.57
N TRP A 157 10.02 -23.70 8.61
CA TRP A 157 8.86 -24.03 7.77
C TRP A 157 7.75 -24.69 8.58
N ASP A 158 8.08 -25.61 9.49
CA ASP A 158 7.10 -26.20 10.39
C ASP A 158 6.47 -25.17 11.33
N ARG A 159 7.28 -24.22 11.83
CA ARG A 159 6.77 -23.05 12.57
C ARG A 159 5.89 -22.15 11.71
N PHE A 160 6.21 -22.01 10.42
CA PHE A 160 5.42 -21.22 9.48
C PHE A 160 4.05 -21.84 9.21
N LYS A 161 3.96 -23.16 9.07
CA LYS A 161 2.68 -23.90 9.02
C LYS A 161 1.87 -23.71 10.29
N ALA A 162 2.48 -23.89 11.46
CA ALA A 162 1.79 -23.70 12.74
C ALA A 162 1.26 -22.26 12.90
N TYR A 163 2.04 -21.27 12.45
CA TYR A 163 1.63 -19.87 12.43
C TYR A 163 0.44 -19.62 11.50
N ALA A 164 0.46 -20.14 10.27
CA ALA A 164 -0.64 -19.98 9.32
C ALA A 164 -1.95 -20.61 9.86
N ALA A 165 -1.86 -21.80 10.47
CA ALA A 165 -3.02 -22.43 11.14
C ALA A 165 -3.56 -21.56 12.28
N ASN A 166 -2.68 -20.95 13.07
CA ASN A 166 -3.06 -20.11 14.20
C ASN A 166 -3.74 -18.81 13.74
N ASP A 167 -3.36 -18.23 12.60
CA ASP A 167 -4.03 -17.04 12.06
C ASP A 167 -5.51 -17.33 11.72
N ILE A 168 -5.86 -18.55 11.29
CA ILE A 168 -7.27 -18.99 11.13
C ILE A 168 -8.00 -19.02 12.48
N VAL A 169 -7.37 -19.58 13.52
CA VAL A 169 -7.95 -19.64 14.88
C VAL A 169 -8.18 -18.23 15.42
N ALA A 170 -7.16 -17.37 15.35
CA ALA A 170 -7.21 -15.98 15.77
C ALA A 170 -8.30 -15.19 15.03
N MET A 171 -8.38 -15.35 13.70
CA MET A 171 -9.40 -14.72 12.86
C MET A 171 -10.81 -15.13 13.28
N ARG A 172 -11.05 -16.43 13.53
CA ARG A 172 -12.34 -16.96 13.95
C ARG A 172 -12.73 -16.48 15.34
N GLU A 173 -11.77 -16.39 16.27
CA GLU A 173 -11.99 -15.81 17.59
C GLU A 173 -12.35 -14.33 17.50
N CYS A 174 -11.57 -13.54 16.75
CA CYS A 174 -11.89 -12.14 16.49
C CYS A 174 -13.28 -11.98 15.88
N TYR A 175 -13.60 -12.79 14.86
CA TYR A 175 -14.93 -12.82 14.25
C TYR A 175 -16.01 -13.02 15.31
N ARG A 176 -15.88 -14.02 16.19
CA ARG A 176 -16.88 -14.29 17.25
C ARG A 176 -17.04 -13.15 18.26
N ARG A 177 -15.97 -12.40 18.53
CA ARG A 177 -15.96 -11.30 19.52
C ARG A 177 -16.41 -9.95 18.97
N ILE A 178 -16.16 -9.67 17.69
CA ILE A 178 -16.57 -8.38 17.11
C ILE A 178 -18.12 -8.29 17.12
N PRO A 179 -18.72 -7.16 17.49
CA PRO A 179 -20.17 -7.00 17.38
C PRO A 179 -20.69 -7.12 15.94
N ARG A 180 -22.01 -7.20 15.75
CA ARG A 180 -22.64 -7.33 14.41
C ARG A 180 -23.50 -6.13 13.98
N PHE A 181 -23.81 -5.22 14.91
CA PHE A 181 -24.80 -4.16 14.68
C PHE A 181 -24.43 -3.14 13.58
N ASN A 182 -23.16 -3.05 13.15
CA ASN A 182 -22.72 -2.22 12.02
C ASN A 182 -22.32 -3.03 10.78
N TRP A 183 -22.54 -4.35 10.81
CA TRP A 183 -22.17 -5.29 9.75
C TRP A 183 -23.40 -6.05 9.24
N ASP A 184 -24.33 -5.29 8.66
CA ASP A 184 -25.52 -5.82 8.01
C ASP A 184 -25.31 -5.99 6.48
N ALA A 185 -26.38 -6.37 5.78
CA ALA A 185 -26.35 -6.53 4.33
C ALA A 185 -25.94 -5.24 3.58
N THR A 186 -26.24 -4.06 4.14
CA THR A 186 -25.87 -2.78 3.52
C THR A 186 -24.37 -2.51 3.65
N ALA A 187 -23.79 -2.80 4.81
CA ALA A 187 -22.34 -2.70 5.03
C ALA A 187 -21.56 -3.71 4.16
N VAL A 188 -22.07 -4.94 4.04
CA VAL A 188 -21.50 -5.95 3.13
C VAL A 188 -21.58 -5.49 1.67
N ALA A 189 -22.72 -4.93 1.24
CA ALA A 189 -22.88 -4.41 -0.12
C ALA A 189 -21.97 -3.19 -0.40
N GLU A 190 -21.78 -2.30 0.59
CA GLU A 190 -20.83 -1.18 0.49
C GLU A 190 -19.40 -1.70 0.33
N TRP A 191 -19.00 -2.69 1.15
CA TRP A 191 -17.69 -3.32 1.01
C TRP A 191 -17.55 -4.03 -0.35
N HIS A 192 -18.56 -4.77 -0.83
CA HIS A 192 -18.53 -5.35 -2.19
C HIS A 192 -18.42 -4.28 -3.28
N CYS A 193 -19.02 -3.10 -3.09
CA CYS A 193 -18.85 -1.98 -4.02
C CYS A 193 -17.39 -1.48 -4.05
N ASP A 194 -16.77 -1.29 -2.89
CA ASP A 194 -15.34 -0.96 -2.76
C ASP A 194 -14.48 -2.01 -3.48
N GLN A 195 -14.76 -3.29 -3.25
CA GLN A 195 -14.05 -4.39 -3.89
C GLN A 195 -14.17 -4.36 -5.42
N ARG A 196 -15.36 -4.12 -5.98
CA ARG A 196 -15.57 -3.98 -7.44
C ARG A 196 -14.83 -2.79 -8.03
N ILE A 197 -14.83 -1.65 -7.33
CA ILE A 197 -14.12 -0.44 -7.78
C ILE A 197 -12.61 -0.73 -7.81
N ASN A 198 -12.09 -1.34 -6.76
CA ASN A 198 -10.68 -1.68 -6.65
C ASN A 198 -10.25 -2.71 -7.69
N GLU A 199 -11.04 -3.75 -7.94
CA GLU A 199 -10.78 -4.76 -8.99
C GLU A 199 -10.85 -4.18 -10.39
N ARG A 200 -11.78 -3.24 -10.65
CA ARG A 200 -11.88 -2.59 -11.95
C ARG A 200 -10.71 -1.64 -12.20
N GLY A 201 -10.30 -0.91 -11.17
CA GLY A 201 -9.26 0.12 -11.30
C GLY A 201 -9.63 1.22 -12.29
N PHE A 202 -8.61 1.97 -12.70
CA PHE A 202 -8.69 2.99 -13.77
C PHE A 202 -7.45 2.92 -14.66
N HIS A 203 -7.61 3.32 -15.92
CA HIS A 203 -6.49 3.36 -16.88
C HIS A 203 -5.49 4.45 -16.51
N VAL A 204 -4.21 4.12 -16.65
CA VAL A 204 -3.09 5.01 -16.39
C VAL A 204 -2.35 5.23 -17.71
N ASP A 205 -2.12 6.49 -18.05
CA ASP A 205 -1.20 6.84 -19.13
C ASP A 205 0.23 6.61 -18.62
N ARG A 206 0.81 5.45 -18.99
CA ARG A 206 2.15 5.05 -18.55
C ARG A 206 3.21 6.00 -19.09
N MET A 207 3.09 6.46 -20.33
CA MET A 207 4.03 7.42 -20.93
C MET A 207 4.03 8.74 -20.17
N LEU A 208 2.85 9.25 -19.78
CA LEU A 208 2.74 10.42 -18.93
C LEU A 208 3.34 10.19 -17.54
N THR A 209 3.11 9.02 -16.96
CA THR A 209 3.64 8.67 -15.63
C THR A 209 5.17 8.66 -15.64
N GLU A 210 5.78 7.97 -16.61
CA GLU A 210 7.23 7.92 -16.78
C GLU A 210 7.82 9.30 -17.10
N ALA A 211 7.16 10.08 -17.96
CA ALA A 211 7.58 11.45 -18.26
C ALA A 211 7.53 12.36 -17.02
N GLY A 212 6.48 12.22 -16.20
CA GLY A 212 6.35 12.92 -14.94
C GLY A 212 7.44 12.55 -13.93
N ILE A 213 7.86 11.28 -13.88
CA ILE A 213 9.00 10.84 -13.06
C ILE A 213 10.28 11.50 -13.54
N ARG A 214 10.59 11.41 -14.85
CA ARG A 214 11.80 12.02 -15.43
C ARG A 214 11.87 13.53 -15.16
N ALA A 215 10.76 14.24 -15.40
CA ALA A 215 10.70 15.68 -15.14
C ALA A 215 10.91 16.02 -13.67
N ALA A 216 10.33 15.23 -12.75
CA ALA A 216 10.52 15.43 -11.32
C ALA A 216 11.98 15.19 -10.89
N GLU A 217 12.66 14.21 -11.45
CA GLU A 217 14.08 13.94 -11.19
C GLU A 217 14.98 15.06 -11.71
N THR A 218 14.74 15.52 -12.95
CA THR A 218 15.45 16.68 -13.53
C THR A 218 15.28 17.93 -12.67
N GLU A 219 14.04 18.25 -12.29
CA GLU A 219 13.77 19.43 -11.47
C GLU A 219 14.38 19.32 -10.07
N LYS A 220 14.35 18.13 -9.47
CA LYS A 220 15.02 17.88 -8.18
C LYS A 220 16.53 18.09 -8.28
N ALA A 221 17.17 17.64 -9.36
CA ALA A 221 18.58 17.86 -9.61
C ALA A 221 18.90 19.35 -9.83
N ARG A 222 18.07 20.05 -10.61
CA ARG A 222 18.19 21.50 -10.85
C ARG A 222 18.08 22.29 -9.55
N ILE A 223 17.04 22.03 -8.75
CA ILE A 223 16.85 22.65 -7.43
C ILE A 223 18.05 22.38 -6.53
N ALA A 224 18.52 21.14 -6.44
CA ALA A 224 19.68 20.80 -5.60
C ALA A 224 20.95 21.55 -6.02
N ALA A 225 21.23 21.62 -7.33
CA ALA A 225 22.39 22.35 -7.85
C ALA A 225 22.30 23.85 -7.54
N ARG A 226 21.15 24.48 -7.86
CA ARG A 226 20.95 25.92 -7.63
C ARG A 226 20.93 26.27 -6.15
N PHE A 227 20.32 25.44 -5.31
CA PHE A 227 20.29 25.65 -3.87
C PHE A 227 21.71 25.59 -3.27
N ARG A 228 22.52 24.62 -3.70
CA ARG A 228 23.92 24.51 -3.27
C ARG A 228 24.77 25.70 -3.73
N GLU A 229 24.54 26.20 -4.94
CA GLU A 229 25.18 27.42 -5.46
C GLU A 229 24.88 28.64 -4.58
N LEU A 230 23.59 28.90 -4.30
CA LEU A 230 23.14 30.05 -3.50
C LEU A 230 23.64 30.01 -2.06
N THR A 231 23.79 28.80 -1.49
CA THR A 231 24.34 28.63 -0.14
C THR A 231 25.87 28.49 -0.11
N MET A 232 26.54 28.57 -1.26
CA MET A 232 27.98 28.34 -1.40
C MET A 232 28.46 27.01 -0.82
N GLY A 233 27.60 25.99 -0.84
CA GLY A 233 27.86 24.66 -0.29
C GLY A 233 27.78 24.56 1.24
N VAL A 234 27.38 25.62 1.95
CA VAL A 234 27.14 25.56 3.41
C VAL A 234 25.97 24.62 3.73
N VAL A 235 24.94 24.61 2.86
CA VAL A 235 23.79 23.71 2.99
C VAL A 235 23.59 23.00 1.66
N ASP A 236 23.76 21.68 1.64
CA ASP A 236 23.64 20.91 0.41
C ASP A 236 22.20 20.80 -0.09
N ARG A 237 21.23 20.70 0.83
CA ARG A 237 19.82 20.47 0.47
C ARG A 237 18.85 21.15 1.42
N PRO A 238 17.67 21.59 0.94
CA PRO A 238 16.60 22.12 1.80
C PRO A 238 16.14 21.17 2.92
N SER A 239 16.31 19.86 2.73
CA SER A 239 15.93 18.83 3.71
C SER A 239 16.82 18.80 4.95
N GLN A 240 18.00 19.45 4.93
CA GLN A 240 18.86 19.61 6.10
C GLN A 240 18.30 20.72 7.01
N ARG A 241 17.10 20.49 7.55
CA ARG A 241 16.27 21.50 8.21
C ARG A 241 17.03 22.39 9.18
N ASP A 242 17.73 21.79 10.13
CA ASP A 242 18.37 22.55 11.21
C ASP A 242 19.54 23.39 10.68
N GLN A 243 20.31 22.85 9.73
CA GLN A 243 21.40 23.56 9.07
C GLN A 243 20.88 24.69 8.18
N PHE A 244 19.79 24.45 7.45
CA PHE A 244 19.17 25.47 6.62
C PHE A 244 18.55 26.59 7.47
N LEU A 245 17.90 26.25 8.57
CA LEU A 245 17.34 27.21 9.52
C LEU A 245 18.43 28.10 10.11
N ALA A 246 19.54 27.51 10.56
CA ALA A 246 20.70 28.25 11.04
C ALA A 246 21.26 29.17 9.95
N TYR A 247 21.45 28.67 8.73
CA TYR A 247 21.93 29.47 7.60
C TYR A 247 21.05 30.70 7.34
N LEU A 248 19.73 30.52 7.29
CA LEU A 248 18.78 31.63 7.07
C LEU A 248 18.85 32.68 8.18
N ASN A 249 18.99 32.27 9.44
CA ASN A 249 19.06 33.20 10.56
C ASN A 249 20.42 33.90 10.64
N ASP A 250 21.51 33.17 10.48
CA ASP A 250 22.87 33.69 10.65
C ASP A 250 23.29 34.60 9.48
N TRP A 251 22.95 34.23 8.24
CA TRP A 251 23.40 34.94 7.04
C TRP A 251 22.38 35.93 6.49
N HIS A 252 21.09 35.70 6.71
CA HIS A 252 20.02 36.56 6.21
C HIS A 252 19.22 37.27 7.32
N GLY A 253 19.51 37.00 8.59
CA GLY A 253 18.92 37.72 9.73
C GLY A 253 17.41 37.53 9.88
N LEU A 254 16.83 36.42 9.36
CA LEU A 254 15.38 36.27 9.28
C LEU A 254 14.69 36.04 10.65
N GLY A 255 15.41 35.50 11.64
CA GLY A 255 14.89 35.27 13.00
C GLY A 255 13.71 34.29 13.06
N ILE A 256 13.67 33.29 12.18
CA ILE A 256 12.59 32.29 12.10
C ILE A 256 12.91 31.03 12.91
N ASP A 257 11.87 30.28 13.31
CA ASP A 257 11.96 29.06 14.12
C ASP A 257 11.68 27.76 13.33
N ASN A 258 11.23 27.89 12.08
CA ASN A 258 10.84 26.77 11.24
C ASN A 258 11.03 27.06 9.75
N THR A 259 11.14 26.00 8.95
CA THR A 259 11.30 26.06 7.50
C THR A 259 10.04 25.59 6.75
N ARG A 260 8.85 25.83 7.32
CA ARG A 260 7.59 25.41 6.73
C ARG A 260 7.19 26.36 5.59
N SER A 261 6.45 25.80 4.63
CA SER A 261 6.06 26.54 3.42
C SER A 261 5.17 27.76 3.72
N ASP A 262 4.31 27.71 4.73
CA ASP A 262 3.47 28.83 5.17
C ASP A 262 4.31 30.00 5.70
N THR A 263 5.30 29.71 6.55
CA THR A 263 6.27 30.70 7.03
C THR A 263 7.01 31.36 5.86
N PHE A 264 7.52 30.57 4.93
CA PHE A 264 8.23 31.08 3.76
C PHE A 264 7.36 31.89 2.81
N LEU A 265 6.11 31.46 2.56
CA LEU A 265 5.15 32.22 1.75
C LEU A 265 4.79 33.57 2.37
N GLN A 266 4.81 33.69 3.70
CA GLN A 266 4.60 34.97 4.36
C GLN A 266 5.82 35.89 4.23
N LEU A 267 7.03 35.36 4.37
CA LEU A 267 8.28 36.12 4.18
C LEU A 267 8.43 36.65 2.76
N LEU A 268 8.03 35.86 1.75
CA LEU A 268 8.07 36.25 0.34
C LEU A 268 7.18 37.46 -0.01
N LYS A 269 6.32 37.91 0.91
CA LYS A 269 5.53 39.14 0.75
C LYS A 269 6.28 40.40 1.19
N ASP A 270 7.40 40.27 1.90
CA ASP A 270 8.20 41.41 2.33
C ASP A 270 9.01 41.97 1.14
N PRO A 271 8.76 43.22 0.71
CA PRO A 271 9.50 43.83 -0.39
C PRO A 271 10.99 44.04 -0.08
N ASN A 272 11.40 43.97 1.20
CA ASN A 272 12.79 44.14 1.61
C ASN A 272 13.57 42.83 1.65
N LEU A 273 12.92 41.69 1.38
CA LEU A 273 13.59 40.41 1.38
C LEU A 273 14.62 40.36 0.24
N SER A 274 15.86 40.01 0.58
CA SER A 274 16.93 39.88 -0.41
C SER A 274 16.53 38.90 -1.53
N PRO A 275 16.78 39.22 -2.82
CA PRO A 275 16.45 38.33 -3.94
C PRO A 275 17.03 36.92 -3.80
N VAL A 276 18.25 36.81 -3.28
CA VAL A 276 18.92 35.51 -3.02
C VAL A 276 18.14 34.70 -1.98
N CYS A 277 17.69 35.38 -0.91
CA CYS A 277 16.91 34.74 0.13
C CYS A 277 15.53 34.31 -0.40
N ALA A 278 14.85 35.18 -1.15
CA ALA A 278 13.58 34.85 -1.80
C ALA A 278 13.71 33.61 -2.69
N GLU A 279 14.78 33.50 -3.48
CA GLU A 279 15.04 32.33 -4.33
C GLU A 279 15.26 31.06 -3.48
N LEU A 280 16.05 31.11 -2.40
CA LEU A 280 16.24 29.97 -1.48
C LEU A 280 14.92 29.49 -0.88
N LEU A 281 14.05 30.40 -0.46
CA LEU A 281 12.73 30.06 0.08
C LEU A 281 11.86 29.39 -0.98
N GLN A 282 11.83 29.92 -2.20
CA GLN A 282 11.08 29.35 -3.32
C GLN A 282 11.59 27.94 -3.70
N LEU A 283 12.91 27.76 -3.80
CA LEU A 283 13.53 26.46 -4.07
C LEU A 283 13.21 25.44 -2.97
N SER A 284 13.20 25.86 -1.70
CA SER A 284 12.82 24.99 -0.59
C SER A 284 11.34 24.60 -0.63
N ILE A 285 10.44 25.53 -0.97
CA ILE A 285 9.01 25.23 -1.18
C ILE A 285 8.85 24.22 -2.33
N ALA A 286 9.55 24.44 -3.45
CA ALA A 286 9.48 23.57 -4.62
C ALA A 286 10.04 22.17 -4.32
N ALA A 287 11.16 22.06 -3.61
CA ALA A 287 11.78 20.78 -3.23
C ALA A 287 10.86 19.92 -2.35
N ASN A 288 10.04 20.55 -1.51
CA ASN A 288 9.13 19.87 -0.60
C ASN A 288 7.75 19.53 -1.22
N LYS A 289 7.56 19.83 -2.51
CA LYS A 289 6.30 19.54 -3.21
C LYS A 289 6.15 18.04 -3.41
N THR A 290 5.20 17.43 -2.70
CA THR A 290 4.97 15.97 -2.71
C THR A 290 4.12 15.48 -3.88
N SER A 291 3.54 16.37 -4.70
CA SER A 291 2.61 15.99 -5.77
C SER A 291 3.27 15.16 -6.87
N THR A 292 4.57 15.32 -7.10
CA THR A 292 5.33 14.58 -8.13
C THR A 292 5.70 13.17 -7.69
N ALA A 293 5.86 12.93 -6.38
CA ALA A 293 6.11 11.59 -5.82
C ALA A 293 4.98 10.60 -6.13
N LYS A 294 3.78 11.10 -6.46
CA LYS A 294 2.63 10.28 -6.86
C LYS A 294 2.89 9.49 -8.15
N TYR A 295 3.67 10.02 -9.11
CA TYR A 295 4.00 9.28 -10.33
C TYR A 295 4.90 8.09 -10.01
N ALA A 296 5.98 8.32 -9.25
CA ALA A 296 6.91 7.28 -8.84
C ALA A 296 6.26 6.19 -7.96
N ALA A 297 5.26 6.56 -7.15
CA ALA A 297 4.48 5.59 -6.38
C ALA A 297 3.45 4.81 -7.22
N LEU A 298 2.94 5.40 -8.30
CA LEU A 298 1.94 4.79 -9.18
C LEU A 298 2.58 3.81 -10.17
N ASP A 299 3.69 4.19 -10.79
CA ASP A 299 4.36 3.44 -11.86
C ASP A 299 4.58 1.94 -11.57
N PRO A 300 5.16 1.53 -10.43
CA PRO A 300 5.41 0.12 -10.16
C PRO A 300 4.12 -0.69 -9.88
N ALA A 301 2.99 -0.03 -9.65
CA ALA A 301 1.70 -0.66 -9.37
C ALA A 301 0.77 -0.70 -10.59
N ILE A 302 1.19 -0.14 -11.73
CA ILE A 302 0.48 -0.27 -13.00
C ILE A 302 0.64 -1.72 -13.50
N GLN A 303 -0.49 -2.32 -13.84
CA GLN A 303 -0.59 -3.71 -14.28
C GLN A 303 -0.46 -3.82 -15.78
N ASP A 304 -0.38 -5.04 -16.31
CA ASP A 304 -0.08 -5.28 -17.73
C ASP A 304 -1.16 -4.75 -18.68
N ASP A 305 -2.36 -4.46 -18.18
CA ASP A 305 -3.46 -3.86 -18.95
C ASP A 305 -3.57 -2.33 -18.78
N ASP A 306 -2.47 -1.69 -18.39
CA ASP A 306 -2.34 -0.25 -18.16
C ASP A 306 -3.37 0.30 -17.17
N ARG A 307 -3.71 -0.50 -16.14
CA ARG A 307 -4.59 -0.08 -15.06
C ARG A 307 -3.88 -0.11 -13.72
N PHE A 308 -4.31 0.80 -12.85
CA PHE A 308 -4.01 0.73 -11.43
C PHE A 308 -5.27 0.32 -10.65
N ARG A 309 -5.10 -0.68 -9.78
CA ARG A 309 -6.15 -1.29 -8.95
C ARG A 309 -5.79 -1.22 -7.47
N GLY A 310 -6.81 -1.26 -6.60
CA GLY A 310 -6.59 -1.24 -5.15
C GLY A 310 -6.29 0.13 -4.56
N ALA A 311 -6.77 1.19 -5.20
CA ALA A 311 -6.54 2.57 -4.79
C ALA A 311 -7.31 2.98 -3.53
N LEU A 312 -8.36 2.26 -3.14
CA LEU A 312 -9.30 2.64 -2.10
C LEU A 312 -9.41 1.54 -1.03
N GLN A 313 -9.78 1.94 0.18
CA GLN A 313 -10.13 1.03 1.25
C GLN A 313 -11.42 1.49 1.93
N PHE A 314 -12.37 0.56 2.00
CA PHE A 314 -13.59 0.64 2.79
C PHE A 314 -13.30 1.01 4.27
N ALA A 315 -14.10 1.95 4.79
CA ALA A 315 -14.09 2.38 6.20
C ALA A 315 -12.70 2.68 6.80
N ALA A 316 -11.76 3.20 6.00
CA ALA A 316 -10.39 3.47 6.45
C ALA A 316 -10.30 4.59 7.51
N ALA A 317 -11.24 5.55 7.52
CA ALA A 317 -11.30 6.58 8.55
C ALA A 317 -12.16 6.10 9.74
N SER A 318 -11.53 5.72 10.84
CA SER A 318 -12.18 5.07 11.99
C SER A 318 -13.40 5.82 12.53
N ARG A 319 -13.35 7.14 12.62
CA ARG A 319 -14.45 7.95 13.21
C ARG A 319 -15.62 8.20 12.26
N THR A 320 -15.36 8.30 10.96
CA THR A 320 -16.38 8.74 9.98
C THR A 320 -16.74 7.66 8.97
N ARG A 321 -16.08 6.49 9.03
CA ARG A 321 -16.16 5.39 8.03
C ARG A 321 -15.93 5.82 6.58
N ARG A 322 -15.30 6.98 6.36
CA ARG A 322 -14.96 7.43 5.00
C ARG A 322 -13.93 6.48 4.41
N TRP A 323 -14.08 6.24 3.11
CA TRP A 323 -13.10 5.48 2.35
C TRP A 323 -11.78 6.24 2.31
N GLY A 324 -10.67 5.53 2.39
CA GLY A 324 -9.33 6.11 2.35
C GLY A 324 -8.54 5.61 1.14
N GLY A 325 -7.60 6.43 0.67
CA GLY A 325 -6.70 6.02 -0.40
C GLY A 325 -5.58 5.09 0.05
N ARG A 326 -5.09 4.24 -0.86
CA ARG A 326 -3.96 3.32 -0.68
C ARG A 326 -2.99 3.45 -1.84
N LEU A 327 -1.69 3.39 -1.53
CA LEU A 327 -0.59 3.56 -2.47
C LEU A 327 -0.66 4.90 -3.24
N PHE A 328 -1.41 4.96 -4.33
CA PHE A 328 -1.81 6.19 -5.01
C PHE A 328 -3.22 6.59 -4.59
N GLN A 329 -3.37 7.80 -4.02
CA GLN A 329 -4.65 8.28 -3.50
C GLN A 329 -5.35 9.19 -4.53
N PRO A 330 -6.25 8.69 -5.39
CA PRO A 330 -6.90 9.52 -6.41
C PRO A 330 -7.76 10.63 -5.80
N GLN A 331 -8.25 10.43 -4.57
CA GLN A 331 -9.10 11.37 -3.84
C GLN A 331 -8.41 12.70 -3.51
N ASN A 332 -7.07 12.76 -3.55
CA ASN A 332 -6.29 13.96 -3.19
C ASN A 332 -5.60 14.60 -4.42
N LEU A 333 -6.06 14.28 -5.62
CA LEU A 333 -5.61 14.97 -6.82
C LEU A 333 -6.10 16.43 -6.83
N PRO A 334 -5.28 17.40 -7.29
CA PRO A 334 -5.71 18.78 -7.42
C PRO A 334 -6.97 18.89 -8.29
N SER A 335 -8.00 19.57 -7.79
CA SER A 335 -9.29 19.73 -8.47
C SER A 335 -9.71 21.19 -8.64
N ARG A 336 -8.93 22.13 -8.12
CA ARG A 336 -9.21 23.57 -8.16
C ARG A 336 -8.00 24.32 -8.71
N GLY A 337 -8.25 25.43 -9.39
CA GLY A 337 -7.19 26.24 -9.99
C GLY A 337 -6.44 25.52 -11.12
N LEU A 338 -7.10 24.55 -11.77
CA LEU A 338 -6.53 23.86 -12.92
C LEU A 338 -6.52 24.81 -14.14
N PRO A 339 -5.46 24.79 -14.95
CA PRO A 339 -5.47 25.44 -16.26
C PRO A 339 -6.63 24.93 -17.13
N PRO A 340 -7.06 25.69 -18.15
CA PRO A 340 -8.00 25.20 -19.16
C PRO A 340 -7.55 23.87 -19.76
N ALA A 341 -8.49 22.95 -20.02
CA ALA A 341 -8.21 21.58 -20.42
C ALA A 341 -7.24 21.49 -21.61
N TYR A 342 -7.42 22.32 -22.63
CA TYR A 342 -6.53 22.33 -23.81
C TYR A 342 -5.07 22.65 -23.46
N MET A 343 -4.80 23.49 -22.45
CA MET A 343 -3.43 23.75 -22.00
C MET A 343 -2.85 22.55 -21.26
N VAL A 344 -3.67 21.83 -20.51
CA VAL A 344 -3.26 20.60 -19.82
C VAL A 344 -2.87 19.54 -20.85
N ASP A 345 -3.69 19.35 -21.89
CA ASP A 345 -3.42 18.37 -22.96
C ASP A 345 -2.11 18.72 -23.70
N VAL A 346 -1.93 19.98 -24.09
CA VAL A 346 -0.71 20.45 -24.74
C VAL A 346 0.51 20.26 -23.84
N TYR A 347 0.39 20.56 -22.54
CA TYR A 347 1.47 20.34 -21.58
C TYR A 347 1.80 18.85 -21.41
N ILE A 348 0.80 17.98 -21.37
CA ILE A 348 0.99 16.52 -21.30
C ILE A 348 1.81 16.03 -22.51
N GLU A 349 1.48 16.48 -23.72
CA GLU A 349 2.22 16.10 -24.92
C GLU A 349 3.66 16.66 -24.91
N ALA A 350 3.85 17.90 -24.47
CA ALA A 350 5.19 18.48 -24.29
C ALA A 350 6.01 17.73 -23.23
N LEU A 351 5.38 17.32 -22.13
CA LEU A 351 6.01 16.55 -21.06
C LEU A 351 6.46 15.18 -21.56
N LYS A 352 5.57 14.45 -22.28
CA LYS A 352 5.91 13.18 -22.92
C LYS A 352 7.08 13.32 -23.90
N ALA A 353 7.11 14.40 -24.67
CA ALA A 353 8.18 14.70 -25.62
C ALA A 353 9.49 15.22 -24.96
N GLY A 354 9.48 15.52 -23.66
CA GLY A 354 10.65 16.07 -22.96
C GLY A 354 10.88 17.57 -23.17
N ASN A 355 9.91 18.31 -23.71
CA ASN A 355 10.03 19.73 -24.08
C ASN A 355 9.19 20.67 -23.17
N HIS A 356 8.72 20.17 -22.02
CA HIS A 356 7.89 20.93 -21.09
C HIS A 356 8.53 22.20 -20.51
N ASP A 357 9.86 22.26 -20.46
CA ASP A 357 10.59 23.45 -19.99
C ASP A 357 10.35 24.69 -20.86
N LEU A 358 9.92 24.51 -22.12
CA LEU A 358 9.59 25.62 -23.03
C LEU A 358 8.29 26.37 -22.65
N PHE A 359 7.56 25.88 -21.65
CA PHE A 359 6.34 26.54 -21.15
C PHE A 359 6.60 27.61 -20.08
N PHE A 360 7.83 27.72 -19.56
CA PHE A 360 8.17 28.57 -18.43
C PHE A 360 9.26 29.60 -18.72
#